data_AF-A0AAE1ANK4-F1
#
_entry.id   AF-A0AAE1ANK4-F1
#
_cell.length_a   1.000
_cell.length_b   1.000
_cell.length_c   1.000
_cell.angle_alpha   90.00
_cell.angle_beta   90.00
_cell.angle_gamma   90.00
#
_symmetry.space_group_name_H-M   'P 1'
#
loop_
_entity.id
_entity.type
_entity.pdbx_description
1 polymer ?
#
loop_
_entity_poly.entity_id
_entity_poly.type
_entity_poly.pdbx_seq_one_letter_code
_entity_poly.pdbx_strand_id
1 'polypeptide(L)'
;MPKCLIVGFAKCGTYALKSFLSLHPSIVCAENETQFFSRFYHKGFDWYKQQMPLSSEHQITLEKTPSYVESKLALRRIHAFNSSMKLIVIVRNPVIRLQSSYAHFMSKNKNRKMNITFKEWCGDNKSIAQRMDLSSYFVDIYSLFRRDQVLVLSEEDLEVDPLRVMQEVETFIGLNHSFTKGIFVFNFKKGFFCFNTSNSKFRDISSEIKVDPITVESCPFLTPLSFDDPYMSGRPCQSTPLSSFFDVLVLCSGHLAKLDDSTLCCCYRFSSSLVIPGRGNRFYLSMEAENEP
;
A
#
# COMPACT_ATOMS: atom_id res chain seq x y z
N MET A 1 -23.81 7.33 1.83
CA MET A 1 -23.04 7.30 0.57
C MET A 1 -21.63 7.82 0.84
N PRO A 2 -20.60 7.35 0.12
CA PRO A 2 -19.23 7.77 0.39
C PRO A 2 -19.05 9.27 0.12
N LYS A 3 -18.32 9.93 1.02
CA LYS A 3 -17.96 11.36 0.90
C LYS A 3 -16.52 11.53 0.41
N CYS A 4 -15.70 10.48 0.49
CA CYS A 4 -14.33 10.47 -0.02
C CYS A 4 -13.95 9.06 -0.51
N LEU A 5 -13.11 9.00 -1.56
CA LEU A 5 -12.69 7.76 -2.21
C LEU A 5 -11.16 7.64 -2.24
N ILE A 6 -10.64 6.48 -1.85
CA ILE A 6 -9.25 6.10 -2.12
C ILE A 6 -9.21 5.38 -3.47
N VAL A 7 -8.76 6.08 -4.50
CA VAL A 7 -8.93 5.64 -5.90
C VAL A 7 -7.72 4.93 -6.50
N GLY A 8 -6.58 4.91 -5.80
CA GLY A 8 -5.36 4.29 -6.29
C GLY A 8 -4.12 4.67 -5.49
N PHE A 9 -2.95 4.19 -5.90
CA PHE A 9 -2.74 3.13 -6.91
C PHE A 9 -2.69 1.74 -6.28
N ALA A 10 -2.95 0.71 -7.08
CA ALA A 10 -2.71 -0.66 -6.65
C ALA A 10 -1.23 -0.84 -6.28
N LYS A 11 -0.99 -1.54 -5.15
CA LYS A 11 0.34 -1.84 -4.61
C LYS A 11 1.13 -0.64 -4.07
N CYS A 12 0.44 0.46 -3.75
CA CYS A 12 0.98 1.63 -3.06
C CYS A 12 0.45 1.78 -1.62
N GLY A 13 0.14 0.68 -0.92
CA GLY A 13 -0.29 0.79 0.49
C GLY A 13 -1.74 1.25 0.73
N THR A 14 -2.61 1.26 -0.28
CA THR A 14 -4.03 1.66 -0.15
C THR A 14 -4.79 0.91 0.96
N TYR A 15 -4.47 -0.36 1.20
CA TYR A 15 -5.05 -1.13 2.30
C TYR A 15 -4.58 -0.63 3.66
N ALA A 16 -3.26 -0.42 3.85
CA ALA A 16 -2.72 0.10 5.10
C ALA A 16 -3.30 1.49 5.43
N LEU A 17 -3.37 2.38 4.43
CA LEU A 17 -4.02 3.68 4.54
C LEU A 17 -5.48 3.55 5.02
N LYS A 18 -6.29 2.73 4.33
CA LYS A 18 -7.70 2.49 4.74
C LYS A 18 -7.79 1.96 6.17
N SER A 19 -6.92 1.02 6.54
CA SER A 19 -6.96 0.42 7.87
C SER A 19 -6.54 1.38 8.98
N PHE A 20 -5.58 2.29 8.73
CA PHE A 20 -5.30 3.39 9.67
C PHE A 20 -6.48 4.36 9.77
N LEU A 21 -7.06 4.78 8.64
CA LEU A 21 -8.21 5.68 8.64
C LEU A 21 -9.44 5.11 9.34
N SER A 22 -9.65 3.79 9.26
CA SER A 22 -10.70 3.11 10.02
C SER A 22 -10.58 3.30 11.52
N LEU A 23 -9.42 3.66 12.08
CA LEU A 23 -9.28 3.94 13.51
C LEU A 23 -9.79 5.33 13.94
N HIS A 24 -10.15 6.18 12.99
CA HIS A 24 -10.65 7.51 13.30
C HIS A 24 -12.14 7.46 13.66
N PRO A 25 -12.59 8.01 14.80
CA PRO A 25 -13.98 7.87 15.26
C PRO A 25 -15.02 8.47 14.30
N SER A 26 -14.64 9.52 13.57
CA SER A 26 -15.48 10.17 12.56
C SER A 26 -15.35 9.57 11.14
N ILE A 27 -14.67 8.44 10.96
CA ILE A 27 -14.51 7.79 9.66
C ILE A 27 -15.08 6.37 9.74
N VAL A 28 -15.86 5.98 8.73
CA VAL A 28 -16.32 4.60 8.56
C VAL A 28 -15.97 4.14 7.16
N CYS A 29 -15.27 3.03 7.02
CA CYS A 29 -14.81 2.54 5.73
C CYS A 29 -15.67 1.39 5.22
N ALA A 30 -16.01 1.39 3.94
CA ALA A 30 -16.53 0.20 3.27
C ALA A 30 -15.58 -0.98 3.46
N GLU A 31 -16.12 -2.14 3.82
CA GLU A 31 -15.32 -3.33 4.15
C GLU A 31 -14.49 -3.76 2.93
N ASN A 32 -15.15 -3.88 1.79
CA ASN A 32 -14.59 -4.45 0.56
C ASN A 32 -14.36 -3.40 -0.52
N GLU A 33 -13.51 -3.73 -1.49
CA GLU A 33 -13.39 -2.96 -2.73
C GLU A 33 -14.68 -3.13 -3.53
N THR A 34 -15.50 -2.08 -3.57
CA THR A 34 -16.83 -2.19 -4.21
C THR A 34 -16.74 -2.37 -5.71
N GLN A 35 -15.70 -1.82 -6.35
CA GLN A 35 -15.52 -1.83 -7.81
C GLN A 35 -16.78 -1.32 -8.56
N PHE A 36 -17.55 -0.44 -7.92
CA PHE A 36 -18.81 0.07 -8.45
C PHE A 36 -18.59 0.87 -9.74
N PHE A 37 -17.77 1.91 -9.70
CA PHE A 37 -17.58 2.79 -10.85
C PHE A 37 -16.86 2.12 -12.03
N SER A 38 -16.13 1.04 -11.78
CA SER A 38 -15.41 0.27 -12.81
C SER A 38 -16.23 -0.89 -13.36
N ARG A 39 -16.68 -1.84 -12.51
CA ARG A 39 -17.28 -3.11 -12.95
C ARG A 39 -18.78 -3.21 -12.71
N PHE A 40 -19.26 -2.72 -11.56
CA PHE A 40 -20.63 -2.97 -11.10
C PHE A 40 -21.58 -1.78 -11.27
N TYR A 41 -21.21 -0.79 -12.08
CA TYR A 41 -21.98 0.45 -12.28
C TYR A 41 -23.41 0.19 -12.76
N HIS A 42 -23.59 -0.84 -13.60
CA HIS A 42 -24.89 -1.26 -14.13
C HIS A 42 -25.89 -1.73 -13.05
N LYS A 43 -25.42 -2.04 -11.83
CA LYS A 43 -26.29 -2.44 -10.71
C LYS A 43 -27.01 -1.26 -10.04
N GLY A 44 -26.67 -0.02 -10.42
CA GLY A 44 -27.32 1.18 -9.92
C GLY A 44 -26.87 1.61 -8.52
N PHE A 45 -27.30 2.82 -8.12
CA PHE A 45 -26.86 3.44 -6.86
C PHE A 45 -27.42 2.77 -5.61
N ASP A 46 -28.58 2.12 -5.68
CA ASP A 46 -29.13 1.37 -4.55
C ASP A 46 -28.24 0.19 -4.17
N TRP A 47 -27.76 -0.55 -5.17
CA TRP A 47 -26.76 -1.60 -4.94
C TRP A 47 -25.48 -1.02 -4.33
N TYR A 48 -25.00 0.12 -4.83
CA TYR A 48 -23.80 0.78 -4.29
C TYR A 48 -24.00 1.22 -2.84
N LYS A 49 -25.17 1.78 -2.51
CA LYS A 49 -25.55 2.18 -1.16
C LYS A 49 -25.55 0.99 -0.20
N GLN A 50 -26.02 -0.18 -0.63
CA GLN A 50 -26.00 -1.41 0.16
C GLN A 50 -24.59 -1.94 0.43
N GLN A 51 -23.58 -1.53 -0.34
CA GLN A 51 -22.17 -1.87 -0.05
C GLN A 51 -21.55 -0.97 1.02
N MET A 52 -22.23 0.12 1.41
CA MET A 52 -21.71 1.07 2.39
C MET A 52 -22.06 0.62 3.81
N PRO A 53 -21.17 0.85 4.79
CA PRO A 53 -21.47 0.60 6.19
C PRO A 53 -22.51 1.62 6.68
N LEU A 54 -23.18 1.27 7.78
CA LEU A 54 -23.99 2.25 8.50
C LEU A 54 -23.06 3.32 9.09
N SER A 55 -23.47 4.58 8.98
CA SER A 55 -22.69 5.71 9.48
C SER A 55 -23.63 6.79 10.02
N SER A 56 -23.22 7.49 11.07
CA SER A 56 -23.92 8.67 11.57
C SER A 56 -23.70 9.89 10.67
N GLU A 57 -24.47 10.96 10.89
CA GLU A 57 -24.37 12.20 10.13
C GLU A 57 -22.99 12.87 10.23
N HIS A 58 -22.37 12.79 11.41
CA HIS A 58 -21.06 13.35 11.72
C HIS A 58 -19.89 12.50 11.20
N GLN A 59 -20.18 11.32 10.65
CA GLN A 59 -19.16 10.44 10.08
C GLN A 59 -18.98 10.67 8.58
N ILE A 60 -17.76 10.38 8.14
CA ILE A 60 -17.34 10.36 6.74
C ILE A 60 -17.26 8.89 6.32
N THR A 61 -18.14 8.49 5.40
CA THR A 61 -18.03 7.18 4.76
C THR A 61 -16.92 7.22 3.70
N LEU A 62 -15.97 6.29 3.78
CA LEU A 62 -14.89 6.09 2.82
C LEU A 62 -15.07 4.79 2.02
N GLU A 63 -14.66 4.81 0.76
CA GLU A 63 -14.56 3.60 -0.06
C GLU A 63 -13.20 3.55 -0.76
N LYS A 64 -12.66 2.34 -0.94
CA LYS A 64 -11.32 2.12 -1.48
C LYS A 64 -11.35 1.12 -2.61
N THR A 65 -11.22 1.60 -3.85
CA THR A 65 -11.00 0.76 -5.03
C THR A 65 -9.79 1.30 -5.80
N PRO A 66 -8.60 0.67 -5.70
CA PRO A 66 -7.37 1.20 -6.26
C PRO A 66 -7.29 1.27 -7.79
N SER A 67 -8.19 0.59 -8.49
CA SER A 67 -8.24 0.54 -9.95
C SER A 67 -9.05 1.69 -10.57
N TYR A 68 -9.67 2.55 -9.76
CA TYR A 68 -10.43 3.68 -10.30
C TYR A 68 -9.53 4.71 -10.98
N VAL A 69 -8.34 4.99 -10.43
CA VAL A 69 -7.37 5.93 -11.03
C VAL A 69 -6.94 5.50 -12.44
N GLU A 70 -6.92 4.20 -12.72
CA GLU A 70 -6.51 3.64 -14.01
C GLU A 70 -7.65 3.62 -15.05
N SER A 71 -8.87 4.06 -14.69
CA SER A 71 -10.04 3.99 -15.55
C SER A 71 -10.67 5.37 -15.77
N LYS A 72 -10.44 5.96 -16.95
CA LYS A 72 -11.08 7.22 -17.37
C LYS A 72 -12.60 7.17 -17.25
N LEU A 73 -13.21 6.02 -17.57
CA LEU A 73 -14.65 5.83 -17.45
C LEU A 73 -15.10 5.83 -15.98
N ALA A 74 -14.35 5.19 -15.08
CA ALA A 74 -14.64 5.24 -13.65
C ALA A 74 -14.54 6.67 -13.10
N LEU A 75 -13.47 7.41 -13.45
CA LEU A 75 -13.29 8.80 -13.04
C LEU A 75 -14.45 9.70 -13.52
N ARG A 76 -14.89 9.55 -14.77
CA ARG A 76 -16.06 10.26 -15.30
C ARG A 76 -17.35 9.93 -14.52
N ARG A 77 -17.55 8.67 -14.18
CA ARG A 77 -18.73 8.24 -13.39
C ARG A 77 -18.67 8.74 -11.96
N ILE A 78 -17.50 8.80 -11.33
CA ILE A 78 -17.30 9.39 -10.00
C ILE A 78 -17.65 10.87 -10.05
N HIS A 79 -17.15 11.60 -11.03
CA HIS A 79 -17.44 13.03 -11.21
C HIS A 79 -18.95 13.27 -11.46
N ALA A 80 -19.59 12.44 -12.29
CA ALA A 80 -21.04 12.51 -12.53
C ALA A 80 -21.87 12.16 -11.28
N PHE A 81 -21.38 11.26 -10.43
CA PHE A 81 -22.03 10.90 -9.18
C PHE A 81 -21.94 12.03 -8.14
N ASN A 82 -20.78 12.66 -8.01
CA ASN A 82 -20.56 13.82 -7.16
C ASN A 82 -19.36 14.61 -7.67
N SER A 83 -19.61 15.76 -8.30
CA SER A 83 -18.57 16.63 -8.84
C SER A 83 -17.69 17.26 -7.76
N SER A 84 -18.17 17.29 -6.51
CA SER A 84 -17.44 17.79 -5.34
C SER A 84 -16.75 16.68 -4.54
N MET A 85 -16.68 15.45 -5.07
CA MET A 85 -16.04 14.30 -4.41
C MET A 85 -14.57 14.60 -4.08
N LYS A 86 -14.13 14.16 -2.88
CA LYS A 86 -12.73 14.16 -2.47
C LYS A 86 -12.09 12.83 -2.84
N LEU A 87 -10.92 12.88 -3.49
CA LEU A 87 -10.15 11.72 -3.92
C LEU A 87 -8.82 11.67 -3.19
N ILE A 88 -8.45 10.49 -2.70
CA ILE A 88 -7.13 10.22 -2.16
C ILE A 88 -6.42 9.25 -3.12
N VAL A 89 -5.21 9.62 -3.52
CA VAL A 89 -4.31 8.82 -4.35
C VAL A 89 -3.03 8.61 -3.57
N ILE A 90 -2.66 7.37 -3.28
CA ILE A 90 -1.37 7.03 -2.68
C ILE A 90 -0.45 6.44 -3.75
N VAL A 91 0.76 6.97 -3.84
CA VAL A 91 1.79 6.58 -4.80
C VAL A 91 2.99 5.99 -4.07
N ARG A 92 3.83 5.27 -4.81
CA ARG A 92 5.10 4.69 -4.36
C ARG A 92 6.09 4.80 -5.51
N ASN A 93 7.39 4.70 -5.23
CA ASN A 93 8.40 4.42 -6.24
C ASN A 93 7.89 3.37 -7.27
N PRO A 94 7.83 3.71 -8.57
CA PRO A 94 7.19 2.87 -9.58
C PRO A 94 7.92 1.54 -9.80
N VAL A 95 9.24 1.47 -9.56
CA VAL A 95 10.02 0.23 -9.65
C VAL A 95 9.61 -0.73 -8.52
N ILE A 96 9.54 -0.22 -7.30
CA ILE A 96 9.15 -1.03 -6.14
C ILE A 96 7.67 -1.45 -6.26
N ARG A 97 6.81 -0.55 -6.75
CA ARG A 97 5.40 -0.87 -7.07
C ARG A 97 5.28 -2.00 -8.10
N LEU A 98 6.14 -2.01 -9.13
CA LEU A 98 6.16 -3.04 -10.17
C LEU A 98 6.58 -4.39 -9.60
N GLN A 99 7.63 -4.44 -8.77
CA GLN A 99 8.04 -5.64 -8.04
C GLN A 99 6.89 -6.15 -7.15
N SER A 100 6.22 -5.25 -6.42
CA SER A 100 5.07 -5.58 -5.58
C SER A 100 3.89 -6.14 -6.38
N SER A 101 3.68 -5.63 -7.59
CA SER A 101 2.68 -6.14 -8.53
C SER A 101 3.01 -7.55 -9.01
N TYR A 102 4.29 -7.84 -9.27
CA TYR A 102 4.75 -9.17 -9.66
C TYR A 102 4.54 -10.20 -8.53
N ALA A 103 4.97 -9.91 -7.30
CA ALA A 103 4.73 -10.85 -6.20
C ALA A 103 3.25 -11.10 -5.95
N HIS A 104 2.42 -10.06 -6.07
CA HIS A 104 0.97 -10.20 -5.97
C HIS A 104 0.41 -11.12 -7.06
N PHE A 105 0.91 -10.99 -8.29
CA PHE A 105 0.59 -11.86 -9.40
C PHE A 105 1.01 -13.32 -9.10
N MET A 106 2.23 -13.55 -8.62
CA MET A 106 2.73 -14.89 -8.29
C MET A 106 1.93 -15.52 -7.15
N SER A 107 1.64 -14.76 -6.09
CA SER A 107 0.80 -15.18 -4.96
C SER A 107 -0.58 -15.69 -5.42
N LYS A 108 -1.27 -14.93 -6.30
CA LYS A 108 -2.59 -15.32 -6.82
C LYS A 108 -2.56 -16.56 -7.72
N ASN A 109 -1.41 -16.91 -8.28
CA ASN A 109 -1.27 -18.00 -9.24
C ASN A 109 -0.43 -19.17 -8.71
N LYS A 110 -0.17 -19.24 -7.40
CA LYS A 110 0.62 -20.31 -6.77
C LYS A 110 0.10 -21.71 -7.13
N ASN A 111 -1.22 -21.88 -7.19
CA ASN A 111 -1.86 -23.16 -7.50
C ASN A 111 -1.72 -23.57 -8.98
N ARG A 112 -1.32 -22.66 -9.87
CA ARG A 112 -1.17 -22.92 -11.30
C ARG A 112 0.24 -23.40 -11.69
N LYS A 113 1.12 -23.64 -10.71
CA LYS A 113 2.55 -23.96 -10.91
C LYS A 113 3.24 -23.03 -11.92
N MET A 114 2.84 -21.74 -11.95
CA MET A 114 3.51 -20.77 -12.81
C MET A 114 4.90 -20.48 -12.25
N ASN A 115 5.90 -20.66 -13.10
CA ASN A 115 7.29 -20.33 -12.82
C ASN A 115 7.77 -19.34 -13.90
N ILE A 116 7.25 -18.11 -13.84
CA ILE A 116 7.68 -17.00 -14.69
C ILE A 116 8.58 -16.10 -13.84
N THR A 117 9.73 -15.68 -14.36
CA THR A 117 10.62 -14.75 -13.66
C THR A 117 10.08 -13.32 -13.70
N PHE A 118 10.60 -12.45 -12.84
CA PHE A 118 10.23 -11.03 -12.85
C PHE A 118 10.50 -10.37 -14.21
N LYS A 119 11.65 -10.70 -14.83
CA LYS A 119 12.06 -10.15 -16.13
C LYS A 119 11.09 -10.59 -17.24
N GLU A 120 10.75 -11.87 -17.31
CA GLU A 120 9.80 -12.40 -18.29
C GLU A 120 8.40 -11.81 -18.10
N TRP A 121 7.96 -11.64 -16.84
CA TRP A 121 6.66 -11.06 -16.53
C TRP A 121 6.57 -9.55 -16.84
N CYS A 122 7.68 -8.83 -16.73
CA CYS A 122 7.74 -7.42 -17.09
C CYS A 122 7.56 -7.21 -18.60
N GLY A 123 8.00 -8.17 -19.42
CA GLY A 123 7.92 -8.09 -20.87
C GLY A 123 8.99 -7.15 -21.46
N ASP A 124 8.63 -6.41 -22.50
CA ASP A 124 9.51 -5.47 -23.18
C ASP A 124 9.60 -4.11 -22.47
N ASN A 125 10.56 -3.29 -22.88
CA ASN A 125 10.76 -1.95 -22.31
C ASN A 125 9.51 -1.06 -22.44
N LYS A 126 8.73 -1.23 -23.50
CA LYS A 126 7.49 -0.48 -23.73
C LYS A 126 6.43 -0.83 -22.69
N SER A 127 6.24 -2.12 -22.41
CA SER A 127 5.31 -2.61 -21.37
C SER A 127 5.72 -2.11 -19.98
N ILE A 128 7.02 -2.10 -19.68
CA ILE A 128 7.54 -1.58 -18.41
C ILE A 128 7.24 -0.08 -18.30
N ALA A 129 7.59 0.72 -19.32
CA ALA A 129 7.37 2.16 -19.31
C ALA A 129 5.89 2.52 -19.09
N GLN A 130 4.97 1.85 -19.78
CA GLN A 130 3.53 2.05 -19.60
C GLN A 130 3.05 1.72 -18.18
N ARG A 131 3.63 0.70 -17.54
CA ARG A 131 3.25 0.29 -16.18
C ARG A 131 3.88 1.16 -15.10
N MET A 132 4.98 1.83 -15.42
CA MET A 132 5.65 2.77 -14.53
C MET A 132 5.12 4.20 -14.66
N ASP A 133 4.51 4.55 -15.79
CA ASP A 133 3.93 5.86 -16.01
C ASP A 133 2.67 6.08 -15.16
N LEU A 134 2.87 6.68 -13.99
CA LEU A 134 1.77 7.15 -13.15
C LEU A 134 1.24 8.52 -13.59
N SER A 135 2.05 9.28 -14.34
CA SER A 135 1.80 10.69 -14.64
C SER A 135 0.61 10.88 -15.57
N SER A 136 0.45 10.00 -16.57
CA SER A 136 -0.69 10.02 -17.49
C SER A 136 -2.04 9.89 -16.78
N TYR A 137 -2.13 9.09 -15.72
CA TYR A 137 -3.36 8.97 -14.92
C TYR A 137 -3.68 10.24 -14.12
N PHE A 138 -2.67 10.99 -13.70
CA PHE A 138 -2.89 12.30 -13.06
C PHE A 138 -3.42 13.33 -14.06
N VAL A 139 -3.01 13.29 -15.33
CA VAL A 139 -3.62 14.12 -16.38
C VAL A 139 -5.12 13.86 -16.47
N ASP A 140 -5.53 12.58 -16.44
CA ASP A 140 -6.94 12.20 -16.48
C ASP A 140 -7.70 12.65 -15.24
N ILE A 141 -7.14 12.46 -14.03
CA ILE A 141 -7.75 12.95 -12.79
C ILE A 141 -7.95 14.46 -12.85
N TYR A 142 -6.90 15.22 -13.14
CA TYR A 142 -6.96 16.68 -13.12
C TYR A 142 -7.73 17.30 -14.29
N SER A 143 -8.06 16.51 -15.33
CA SER A 143 -9.02 16.93 -16.36
C SER A 143 -10.47 16.97 -15.86
N LEU A 144 -10.76 16.32 -14.72
CA LEU A 144 -12.11 16.18 -14.16
C LEU A 144 -12.24 16.78 -12.75
N PHE A 145 -11.19 16.72 -11.94
CA PHE A 145 -11.22 17.14 -10.54
C PHE A 145 -10.25 18.30 -10.30
N ARG A 146 -10.67 19.27 -9.48
CA ARG A 146 -9.78 20.37 -9.08
C ARG A 146 -8.66 19.86 -8.17
N ARG A 147 -7.55 20.59 -8.10
CA ARG A 147 -6.40 20.23 -7.25
C ARG A 147 -6.76 20.09 -5.77
N ASP A 148 -7.65 20.93 -5.25
CA ASP A 148 -8.12 20.87 -3.86
C ASP A 148 -9.03 19.66 -3.57
N GLN A 149 -9.47 18.95 -4.60
CA GLN A 149 -10.27 17.72 -4.49
C GLN A 149 -9.44 16.44 -4.52
N VAL A 150 -8.13 16.54 -4.76
CA VAL A 150 -7.25 15.38 -4.91
C VAL A 150 -6.08 15.50 -3.93
N LEU A 151 -6.00 14.58 -2.98
CA LEU A 151 -4.86 14.43 -2.10
C LEU A 151 -3.93 13.36 -2.64
N VAL A 152 -2.67 13.70 -2.88
CA VAL A 152 -1.62 12.76 -3.30
C VAL A 152 -0.72 12.47 -2.11
N LEU A 153 -0.68 11.20 -1.70
CA LEU A 153 0.12 10.71 -0.58
C LEU A 153 1.28 9.86 -1.07
N SER A 154 2.39 9.89 -0.33
CA SER A 154 3.54 9.00 -0.52
C SER A 154 3.43 7.79 0.42
N GLU A 155 3.62 6.59 -0.12
CA GLU A 155 3.67 5.38 0.70
C GLU A 155 4.98 5.30 1.51
N GLU A 156 6.08 5.80 0.97
CA GLU A 156 7.34 5.92 1.72
C GLU A 156 7.17 6.83 2.95
N ASP A 157 6.38 7.89 2.83
CA ASP A 157 6.04 8.75 3.96
C ASP A 157 5.15 8.04 4.98
N LEU A 158 4.21 7.21 4.51
CA LEU A 158 3.35 6.40 5.38
C LEU A 158 4.15 5.33 6.14
N GLU A 159 5.19 4.78 5.52
CA GLU A 159 6.12 3.83 6.15
C GLU A 159 6.99 4.50 7.23
N VAL A 160 7.37 5.77 7.04
CA VAL A 160 8.29 6.51 7.93
C VAL A 160 7.56 7.26 9.04
N ASP A 161 6.49 7.99 8.71
CA ASP A 161 5.72 8.83 9.64
C ASP A 161 4.22 8.75 9.34
N PRO A 162 3.55 7.66 9.78
CA PRO A 162 2.13 7.50 9.52
C PRO A 162 1.26 8.54 10.23
N LEU A 163 1.72 9.14 11.34
CA LEU A 163 0.97 10.16 12.05
C LEU A 163 0.82 11.40 11.17
N ARG A 164 1.92 11.90 10.60
CA ARG A 164 1.89 13.05 9.69
C ARG A 164 0.96 12.80 8.50
N VAL A 165 1.07 11.64 7.88
CA VAL A 165 0.24 11.28 6.71
C VAL A 165 -1.24 11.20 7.10
N MET A 166 -1.58 10.64 8.26
CA MET A 166 -2.97 10.60 8.72
C MET A 166 -3.53 11.99 9.03
N GLN A 167 -2.73 12.88 9.63
CA GLN A 167 -3.12 14.28 9.91
C GLN A 167 -3.32 15.10 8.63
N GLU A 168 -2.55 14.81 7.59
CA GLU A 168 -2.76 15.38 6.25
C GLU A 168 -4.11 14.95 5.67
N VAL A 169 -4.48 13.66 5.83
CA VAL A 169 -5.81 13.16 5.43
C VAL A 169 -6.92 13.83 6.24
N GLU A 170 -6.79 13.92 7.57
CA GLU A 170 -7.76 14.59 8.44
C GLU A 170 -8.03 16.02 7.95
N THR A 171 -6.97 16.78 7.70
CA THR A 171 -7.04 18.16 7.19
C THR A 171 -7.75 18.22 5.84
N PHE A 172 -7.39 17.33 4.91
CA PHE A 172 -7.93 17.31 3.55
C PHE A 172 -9.44 17.02 3.48
N ILE A 173 -9.93 16.15 4.36
CA ILE A 173 -11.36 15.79 4.46
C ILE A 173 -12.13 16.64 5.47
N GLY A 174 -11.48 17.62 6.10
CA GLY A 174 -12.11 18.60 6.99
C GLY A 174 -12.43 18.06 8.39
N LEU A 175 -11.64 17.11 8.89
CA LEU A 175 -11.74 16.58 10.25
C LEU A 175 -10.70 17.21 11.18
N ASN A 176 -11.04 17.26 12.47
CA ASN A 176 -10.10 17.63 13.53
C ASN A 176 -9.06 16.53 13.71
N HIS A 177 -7.86 16.91 14.17
CA HIS A 177 -6.76 15.98 14.38
C HIS A 177 -7.03 15.09 15.59
N SER A 178 -7.37 13.83 15.35
CA SER A 178 -7.69 12.80 16.34
C SER A 178 -6.59 11.74 16.42
N PHE A 179 -5.82 11.54 15.35
CA PHE A 179 -4.66 10.65 15.39
C PHE A 179 -3.56 11.20 16.32
N THR A 180 -3.00 10.31 17.14
CA THR A 180 -1.88 10.62 18.03
C THR A 180 -0.79 9.57 17.87
N LYS A 181 0.43 9.93 18.27
CA LYS A 181 1.60 9.02 18.18
C LYS A 181 1.35 7.67 18.85
N GLY A 182 0.58 7.63 19.93
CA GLY A 182 0.28 6.41 20.68
C GLY A 182 -0.58 5.38 19.94
N ILE A 183 -1.12 5.70 18.75
CA ILE A 183 -1.86 4.75 17.92
C ILE A 183 -0.91 3.89 17.07
N PHE A 184 0.28 4.39 16.76
CA PHE A 184 1.23 3.76 15.85
C PHE A 184 2.40 3.15 16.62
N VAL A 185 2.64 1.86 16.42
CA VAL A 185 3.76 1.11 17.02
C VAL A 185 4.61 0.54 15.90
N PHE A 186 5.90 0.90 15.87
CA PHE A 186 6.82 0.31 14.90
C PHE A 186 7.18 -1.10 15.32
N ASN A 187 6.96 -2.07 14.44
CA ASN A 187 7.35 -3.45 14.69
C ASN A 187 8.68 -3.76 13.99
N PHE A 188 9.77 -3.92 14.74
CA PHE A 188 11.10 -4.16 14.15
C PHE A 188 11.23 -5.49 13.39
N LYS A 189 10.49 -6.53 13.79
CA LYS A 189 10.52 -7.83 13.11
C LYS A 189 9.90 -7.74 11.72
N LYS A 190 8.79 -7.02 11.61
CA LYS A 190 8.09 -6.79 10.35
C LYS A 190 8.72 -5.65 9.53
N GLY A 191 9.24 -4.63 10.21
CA GLY A 191 9.82 -3.41 9.67
C GLY A 191 8.79 -2.43 9.12
N PHE A 192 7.62 -2.35 9.74
CA PHE A 192 6.58 -1.37 9.43
C PHE A 192 5.77 -1.02 10.68
N PHE A 193 5.04 0.11 10.61
CA PHE A 193 4.12 0.52 11.66
C PHE A 193 2.86 -0.35 11.69
N CYS A 194 2.41 -0.58 12.91
CA CYS A 194 1.28 -1.41 13.28
C CYS A 194 0.38 -0.64 14.25
N PHE A 195 -0.80 -1.17 14.48
CA PHE A 195 -1.75 -0.63 15.45
C PHE A 195 -1.33 -0.99 16.87
N ASN A 196 -1.42 0.00 17.76
CA ASN A 196 -1.40 -0.22 19.19
C ASN A 196 -2.76 -0.78 19.65
N THR A 197 -2.83 -2.08 19.96
CA THR A 197 -4.11 -2.70 20.37
C THR A 197 -4.48 -2.39 21.82
N SER A 198 -3.53 -1.87 22.60
CA SER A 198 -3.76 -1.38 23.96
C SER A 198 -4.42 0.01 23.98
N ASN A 199 -4.51 0.69 22.83
CA ASN A 199 -5.16 2.00 22.73
C ASN A 199 -6.68 1.85 22.89
N SER A 200 -7.32 2.74 23.66
CA SER A 200 -8.78 2.69 23.87
C SER A 200 -9.56 2.76 22.55
N LYS A 201 -9.10 3.59 21.60
CA LYS A 201 -9.71 3.72 20.26
C LYS A 201 -9.65 2.43 19.44
N PHE A 202 -8.68 1.55 19.72
CA PHE A 202 -8.60 0.26 19.05
C PHE A 202 -9.74 -0.69 19.49
N ARG A 203 -10.11 -0.67 20.79
CA ARG A 203 -11.19 -1.52 21.30
C ARG A 203 -12.52 -1.22 20.63
N ASP A 204 -12.80 0.06 20.40
CA ASP A 204 -14.05 0.53 19.80
C ASP A 204 -14.23 0.05 18.35
N ILE A 205 -13.15 -0.31 17.66
CA ILE A 205 -13.13 -0.61 16.22
C ILE A 205 -12.67 -2.05 15.96
N SER A 206 -12.25 -2.76 17.01
CA SER A 206 -11.73 -4.14 16.95
C SER A 206 -12.73 -5.16 16.36
N SER A 207 -14.04 -4.92 16.48
CA SER A 207 -15.11 -5.76 15.91
C SER A 207 -15.27 -5.61 14.39
N GLU A 208 -14.84 -4.48 13.83
CA GLU A 208 -14.87 -4.19 12.38
C GLU A 208 -13.59 -4.66 11.68
N ILE A 209 -12.53 -4.90 12.45
CA ILE A 209 -11.21 -5.33 11.98
C ILE A 209 -11.15 -6.86 12.04
N LYS A 210 -11.40 -7.53 10.90
CA LYS A 210 -11.22 -8.99 10.78
C LYS A 210 -9.75 -9.35 10.91
N VAL A 211 -9.38 -9.91 12.06
CA VAL A 211 -8.06 -10.44 12.32
C VAL A 211 -8.09 -11.95 12.08
N ASP A 212 -7.33 -12.44 11.11
CA ASP A 212 -7.18 -13.88 10.98
C ASP A 212 -6.20 -14.37 12.06
N PRO A 213 -6.56 -15.43 12.81
CA PRO A 213 -5.60 -16.09 13.66
C PRO A 213 -4.49 -16.64 12.77
N ILE A 214 -3.26 -16.18 13.00
CA ILE A 214 -2.10 -16.79 12.34
C ILE A 214 -2.00 -18.21 12.91
N THR A 215 -2.42 -19.21 12.14
CA THR A 215 -1.82 -20.54 12.30
C THR A 215 -0.38 -20.38 11.89
N VAL A 216 0.52 -20.35 12.87
CA VAL A 216 1.95 -20.55 12.63
C VAL A 216 2.10 -22.00 12.21
N GLU A 217 1.69 -22.33 10.98
CA GLU A 217 2.17 -23.55 10.35
C GLU A 217 3.66 -23.33 10.14
N SER A 218 4.43 -24.23 10.75
CA SER A 218 5.87 -24.35 10.68
C SER A 218 6.38 -24.02 9.29
N CYS A 219 7.13 -22.93 9.18
CA CYS A 219 7.89 -22.61 7.98
C CYS A 219 8.87 -23.80 7.74
N PRO A 220 8.76 -24.60 6.66
CA PRO A 220 9.49 -25.87 6.55
C PRO A 220 11.01 -25.73 6.32
N PHE A 221 11.60 -24.54 6.46
CA PHE A 221 13.00 -24.28 6.11
C PHE A 221 13.83 -23.58 7.20
N LEU A 222 13.39 -23.61 8.46
CA LEU A 222 14.26 -23.27 9.59
C LEU A 222 14.83 -24.56 10.19
N THR A 223 15.84 -25.14 9.56
CA THR A 223 16.82 -25.93 10.33
C THR A 223 17.67 -24.94 11.13
N PRO A 224 17.82 -25.12 12.46
CA PRO A 224 18.67 -24.24 13.26
C PRO A 224 20.13 -24.45 12.85
N LEU A 225 20.80 -23.40 12.37
CA LEU A 225 22.26 -23.39 12.37
C LEU A 225 22.70 -23.32 13.83
N SER A 226 23.19 -24.45 14.35
CA SER A 226 23.84 -24.54 15.65
C SER A 226 25.08 -23.64 15.67
N PHE A 227 25.15 -22.76 16.66
CA PHE A 227 26.38 -22.09 17.06
C PHE A 227 27.36 -23.14 17.56
N ASP A 228 28.32 -23.52 16.72
CA ASP A 228 29.65 -24.04 17.09
C ASP A 228 30.43 -24.28 15.79
N ASP A 229 31.14 -23.27 15.29
CA ASP A 229 32.24 -23.50 14.35
C ASP A 229 33.40 -22.51 14.61
N PRO A 230 34.57 -22.99 15.10
CA PRO A 230 35.66 -22.16 15.59
C PRO A 230 36.68 -21.86 14.48
N TYR A 231 36.36 -20.99 13.52
CA TYR A 231 37.36 -20.48 12.58
C TYR A 231 37.17 -18.97 12.31
N MET A 232 37.51 -18.17 13.32
CA MET A 232 37.85 -16.76 13.14
C MET A 232 39.30 -16.55 13.60
N SER A 233 40.26 -16.69 12.69
CA SER A 233 41.53 -15.96 12.79
C SER A 233 42.16 -15.72 11.42
N GLY A 234 42.23 -14.43 11.04
CA GLY A 234 43.31 -13.80 10.27
C GLY A 234 43.54 -14.20 8.81
N ARG A 235 43.10 -13.35 7.85
CA ARG A 235 43.95 -12.55 6.90
C ARG A 235 43.12 -12.03 5.69
N PRO A 236 43.61 -10.97 4.98
CA PRO A 236 42.79 -10.14 4.09
C PRO A 236 42.79 -10.56 2.61
N CYS A 237 41.72 -10.15 1.91
CA CYS A 237 41.51 -10.02 0.46
C CYS A 237 42.17 -11.04 -0.48
N GLN A 238 41.36 -11.93 -1.06
CA GLN A 238 41.50 -12.31 -2.47
C GLN A 238 40.13 -12.36 -3.15
N SER A 239 40.09 -11.71 -4.31
CA SER A 239 39.00 -11.65 -5.27
C SER A 239 38.64 -13.01 -5.84
N THR A 240 37.36 -13.39 -5.80
CA THR A 240 36.78 -14.40 -6.70
C THR A 240 35.46 -13.89 -7.28
N PRO A 241 35.11 -14.28 -8.53
CA PRO A 241 34.21 -13.50 -9.37
C PRO A 241 32.73 -13.76 -9.07
N LEU A 242 31.96 -12.67 -9.12
CA LEU A 242 30.51 -12.65 -9.09
C LEU A 242 29.90 -13.51 -10.21
N SER A 243 29.30 -14.64 -9.86
CA SER A 243 28.19 -15.20 -10.62
C SER A 243 27.26 -15.95 -9.67
N SER A 244 25.95 -15.81 -9.90
CA SER A 244 24.83 -16.41 -9.17
C SER A 244 24.59 -15.96 -7.73
N PHE A 245 23.82 -14.88 -7.55
CA PHE A 245 23.04 -14.65 -6.32
C PHE A 245 21.74 -13.92 -6.67
N PHE A 246 20.61 -14.63 -6.76
CA PHE A 246 19.27 -14.06 -6.61
C PHE A 246 18.29 -15.17 -6.21
N ASP A 247 18.30 -15.53 -4.93
CA ASP A 247 17.15 -16.17 -4.30
C ASP A 247 16.49 -15.13 -3.38
N VAL A 248 15.34 -14.60 -3.82
CA VAL A 248 14.51 -13.67 -3.04
C VAL A 248 13.30 -14.44 -2.53
N LEU A 249 13.24 -14.67 -1.23
CA LEU A 249 12.06 -15.24 -0.58
C LEU A 249 10.97 -14.15 -0.48
N VAL A 250 9.81 -14.38 -1.10
CA VAL A 250 8.69 -13.43 -1.16
C VAL A 250 7.53 -13.95 -0.31
N LEU A 251 7.22 -13.25 0.79
CA LEU A 251 5.99 -13.49 1.55
C LEU A 251 4.97 -12.38 1.27
N CYS A 252 3.88 -12.75 0.61
CA CYS A 252 2.73 -11.88 0.36
C CYS A 252 1.48 -12.51 0.97
N SER A 253 0.99 -11.91 2.06
CA SER A 253 -0.32 -12.24 2.63
C SER A 253 -1.02 -10.93 2.99
N GLY A 254 -2.09 -10.59 2.27
CA GLY A 254 -2.95 -9.46 2.63
C GLY A 254 -4.04 -9.89 3.59
N HIS A 255 -3.74 -9.94 4.89
CA HIS A 255 -4.71 -10.10 5.98
C HIS A 255 -4.17 -9.35 7.22
N LEU A 256 -5.06 -8.96 8.14
CA LEU A 256 -4.69 -8.43 9.45
C LEU A 256 -4.23 -9.59 10.33
N ALA A 257 -3.10 -9.41 11.00
CA ALA A 257 -2.43 -10.46 11.76
C ALA A 257 -2.13 -9.98 13.19
N LYS A 258 -2.74 -10.62 14.21
CA LYS A 258 -2.41 -10.40 15.64
C LYS A 258 -1.04 -11.03 15.92
N LEU A 259 -0.14 -10.27 16.55
CA LEU A 259 1.24 -10.71 16.77
C LEU A 259 1.54 -11.06 18.22
N ASP A 260 0.94 -10.30 19.13
CA ASP A 260 0.95 -10.49 20.57
C ASP A 260 -0.35 -9.88 21.12
N ASP A 261 -0.54 -9.91 22.44
CA ASP A 261 -1.74 -9.36 23.05
C ASP A 261 -1.90 -7.82 22.88
N SER A 262 -0.87 -7.14 22.41
CA SER A 262 -0.78 -5.67 22.34
C SER A 262 -0.59 -5.08 20.92
N THR A 263 -0.45 -5.89 19.85
CA THR A 263 -0.10 -5.40 18.50
C THR A 263 -0.84 -6.10 17.34
N LEU A 264 -1.30 -5.30 16.37
CA LEU A 264 -1.94 -5.75 15.11
C LEU A 264 -1.36 -5.06 13.88
N CYS A 265 -1.10 -5.78 12.78
CA CYS A 265 -0.53 -5.16 11.58
C CYS A 265 -1.29 -5.49 10.29
N CYS A 266 -1.25 -4.55 9.33
CA CYS A 266 -1.56 -4.79 7.92
C CYS A 266 -0.28 -5.20 7.17
N CYS A 267 -0.24 -6.41 6.61
CA CYS A 267 0.96 -6.95 5.97
C CYS A 267 1.07 -6.56 4.49
N TYR A 268 2.11 -5.79 4.13
CA TYR A 268 2.80 -5.89 2.83
C TYR A 268 4.25 -5.43 3.04
N ARG A 269 5.24 -6.32 2.93
CA ARG A 269 6.64 -5.91 2.81
C ARG A 269 7.38 -6.77 1.80
N PHE A 270 8.12 -6.10 0.94
CA PHE A 270 9.32 -6.63 0.29
C PHE A 270 10.51 -6.18 1.13
N SER A 271 11.27 -7.10 1.71
CA SER A 271 12.61 -6.76 2.22
C SER A 271 13.62 -7.01 1.11
N SER A 272 13.94 -5.98 0.33
CA SER A 272 15.26 -5.90 -0.31
C SER A 272 16.14 -5.11 0.64
N SER A 273 16.91 -5.79 1.47
CA SER A 273 17.98 -5.15 2.23
C SER A 273 19.09 -4.78 1.25
N LEU A 274 19.05 -3.58 0.68
CA LEU A 274 20.21 -2.97 0.04
C LEU A 274 20.90 -2.12 1.11
N VAL A 275 22.00 -2.61 1.66
CA VAL A 275 22.87 -1.81 2.52
C VAL A 275 23.64 -0.85 1.61
N ILE A 276 23.21 0.41 1.54
CA ILE A 276 24.00 1.47 0.90
C ILE A 276 24.75 2.22 2.01
N PRO A 277 26.09 2.18 2.06
CA PRO A 277 26.83 2.95 3.03
C PRO A 277 26.93 4.43 2.58
N GLY A 278 26.67 5.35 3.49
CA GLY A 278 27.32 6.67 3.50
C GLY A 278 26.57 7.87 2.89
N ARG A 279 26.09 8.73 3.79
CA ARG A 279 25.99 10.20 3.77
C ARG A 279 25.79 10.94 2.43
N GLY A 280 24.63 11.63 2.36
CA GLY A 280 24.53 13.04 2.01
C GLY A 280 24.60 13.39 0.53
N ASN A 281 23.46 13.75 -0.07
CA ASN A 281 23.22 15.08 -0.64
C ASN A 281 21.88 15.15 -1.39
N ARG A 282 21.37 16.37 -1.46
CA ARG A 282 20.14 16.82 -2.12
C ARG A 282 20.06 16.32 -3.57
N PHE A 283 18.90 15.86 -4.00
CA PHE A 283 18.63 15.62 -5.43
C PHE A 283 17.89 16.83 -6.02
N TYR A 284 18.59 17.56 -6.88
CA TYR A 284 18.00 18.46 -7.86
C TYR A 284 17.47 17.62 -9.03
N LEU A 285 16.25 17.92 -9.50
CA LEU A 285 15.75 17.47 -10.79
C LEU A 285 16.41 18.34 -11.88
N SER A 286 17.35 17.80 -12.64
CA SER A 286 17.74 18.36 -13.94
C SER A 286 17.25 17.41 -15.04
N MET A 287 16.25 17.87 -15.79
CA MET A 287 15.95 17.36 -17.12
C MET A 287 17.01 17.92 -18.07
N GLU A 288 17.73 17.06 -18.77
CA GLU A 288 18.39 17.45 -20.02
C GLU A 288 17.97 16.50 -21.12
N ALA A 289 17.56 17.13 -22.22
CA ALA A 289 17.04 16.54 -23.43
C ALA A 289 18.17 16.05 -24.35
N GLU A 290 17.76 15.20 -25.27
CA GLU A 290 18.48 14.56 -26.39
C GLU A 290 19.59 15.40 -27.04
N ASN A 291 20.64 14.70 -27.50
CA ASN A 291 21.01 14.71 -28.92
C ASN A 291 21.99 13.56 -29.25
N GLU A 292 21.60 12.72 -30.20
CA GLU A 292 22.49 11.88 -31.02
C GLU A 292 23.28 12.76 -32.01
N PRO A 293 24.36 12.22 -32.59
CA PRO A 293 24.24 11.55 -33.90
C PRO A 293 24.71 10.09 -33.91
#